data_AF-A0A1A8E6J7-F1
#
_entry.id   AF-A0A1A8E6J7-F1
#
_cell.length_a   1.000
_cell.length_b   1.000
_cell.length_c   1.000
_cell.angle_alpha   90.00
_cell.angle_beta   90.00
_cell.angle_gamma   90.00
#
_symmetry.space_group_name_H-M   'P 1'
#
loop_
_entity.id
_entity.type
_entity.pdbx_description
1 polymer ?
#
loop_
_entity_poly.entity_id
_entity_poly.type
_entity_poly.pdbx_seq_one_letter_code
_entity_poly.pdbx_strand_id
1 'polypeptide(L)'
;MAGVSERRSRNLYEFNRKSQLEDKDFQNVGKVLGYPCQKEPPLARPENLEEFFPAHAMGDFGKNDNSLTPSPDEGIDEEEEVVLEEEKSRPIQIVLANEENHNFDLDTAALEKILLQDHIRDLNVVVVSVAGAFRKGKSFLLDFMLRYMYNQENCSWMGGDDEPLKGFSWRGGCERETTGILVWSDVFVVDRPDGSKVAVLLVDTQGAFDSQSTIKDSATVFALSTMTSSVQVYNLSQNIQEDDLQHLQLFTEYGRLAMEDVSSKPFQSLMFLIRDWSYPYDHDYGLEGGNAFLKKRLQVKEKQHEELQNVRKHVHSCFSSISCFLLPHPGLNVATNKYFDGRLRDINEEFKKELAHLVPLLLAPDRLVEKEIGGNKVTCKDLLEYFKAYIKIYQGDELPHPKSMLQATAEANNLTAVAGAKDLYSKNMERICGGDKPYIAPDDLEGCHKDFRECSVKYFRNVKKMGGEEFCQRYQNQLESELEKAYISFSKHNDGKNIFYAARTPAMLFVVMFVTYIVSGVTGFIGLSALASLANLVMGVALLSLCAWAYVKYSGEFRELGAFIDQVADTLWEQVRDRNCLFLNINMITSAIVHLVVVVVVHDVYGFKFVSCFKK
;
A
#
# COMPACT_ATOMS: atom_id res chain seq x y z
N MET A 1 -44.48 -44.62 -33.78
CA MET A 1 -44.74 -45.81 -32.93
C MET A 1 -44.79 -45.34 -31.49
N ALA A 2 -45.84 -45.77 -30.76
CA ALA A 2 -46.22 -45.59 -29.34
C ALA A 2 -45.17 -44.94 -28.41
N GLY A 3 -45.49 -43.95 -27.56
CA GLY A 3 -46.59 -43.88 -26.59
C GLY A 3 -45.95 -43.89 -25.18
N VAL A 4 -46.05 -42.85 -24.36
CA VAL A 4 -46.95 -42.68 -23.18
C VAL A 4 -46.50 -41.32 -22.56
N SER A 5 -47.23 -40.20 -22.43
CA SER A 5 -48.57 -39.87 -21.90
C SER A 5 -48.72 -40.16 -20.40
N GLU A 6 -48.42 -39.20 -19.51
CA GLU A 6 -49.35 -38.48 -18.60
C GLU A 6 -48.65 -38.47 -17.21
N ARG A 7 -48.77 -37.50 -16.28
CA ARG A 7 -49.87 -36.60 -15.98
C ARG A 7 -49.38 -35.46 -15.07
N ARG A 8 -49.92 -34.26 -15.32
CA ARG A 8 -50.03 -33.13 -14.39
C ARG A 8 -50.65 -33.54 -13.05
N SER A 9 -50.24 -32.88 -11.97
CA SER A 9 -51.20 -32.26 -11.06
C SER A 9 -50.71 -30.93 -10.51
N ARG A 10 -51.58 -29.93 -10.63
CA ARG A 10 -51.51 -28.59 -10.03
C ARG A 10 -52.09 -28.68 -8.61
N ASN A 11 -51.58 -27.89 -7.68
CA ASN A 11 -52.34 -27.11 -6.68
C ASN A 11 -51.37 -26.06 -6.12
N LEU A 12 -51.56 -24.76 -6.36
CA LEU A 12 -52.55 -23.80 -5.83
C LEU A 12 -52.20 -23.25 -4.41
N TYR A 13 -52.00 -21.93 -4.41
CA TYR A 13 -52.24 -20.91 -3.37
C TYR A 13 -51.30 -20.74 -2.16
N GLU A 14 -50.74 -19.51 -2.14
CA GLU A 14 -50.61 -18.58 -1.02
C GLU A 14 -49.76 -18.94 0.21
N PHE A 15 -48.64 -18.23 0.37
CA PHE A 15 -48.58 -17.23 1.44
C PHE A 15 -47.54 -16.13 1.13
N ASN A 16 -48.03 -14.96 0.75
CA ASN A 16 -47.29 -13.72 0.79
C ASN A 16 -47.50 -13.11 2.19
N ARG A 17 -46.59 -13.39 3.14
CA ARG A 17 -46.47 -12.68 4.42
C ARG A 17 -45.22 -13.13 5.18
N LYS A 18 -44.14 -12.35 5.03
CA LYS A 18 -43.24 -11.91 6.12
C LYS A 18 -42.10 -11.08 5.52
N SER A 19 -42.39 -9.81 5.29
CA SER A 19 -41.45 -8.74 5.65
C SER A 19 -41.34 -8.69 7.18
N GLN A 20 -40.20 -8.21 7.68
CA GLN A 20 -39.85 -7.97 9.09
C GLN A 20 -39.32 -9.18 9.87
N LEU A 21 -38.05 -9.57 9.66
CA LEU A 21 -37.27 -10.29 10.68
C LEU A 21 -35.74 -10.30 10.49
N GLU A 22 -35.14 -9.40 9.70
CA GLU A 22 -33.67 -9.36 9.53
C GLU A 22 -32.98 -8.06 10.00
N ASP A 23 -33.72 -7.14 10.64
CA ASP A 23 -33.17 -5.89 11.19
C ASP A 23 -32.94 -5.90 12.71
N LYS A 24 -32.97 -7.07 13.36
CA LYS A 24 -32.87 -7.17 14.84
C LYS A 24 -31.54 -7.66 15.42
N ASP A 25 -30.58 -8.07 14.60
CA ASP A 25 -29.29 -8.54 15.11
C ASP A 25 -28.17 -7.48 15.11
N PHE A 26 -28.44 -6.27 14.61
CA PHE A 26 -27.48 -5.16 14.62
C PHE A 26 -27.54 -4.23 15.84
N GLN A 27 -28.36 -4.54 16.86
CA GLN A 27 -28.52 -3.69 18.06
C GLN A 27 -28.02 -4.29 19.39
N ASN A 28 -27.48 -5.51 19.41
CA ASN A 28 -27.14 -6.20 20.66
C ASN A 28 -25.65 -6.44 20.96
N VAL A 29 -24.74 -5.86 20.18
CA VAL A 29 -23.28 -5.95 20.48
C VAL A 29 -22.77 -4.73 21.27
N GLY A 30 -23.59 -3.69 21.45
CA GLY A 30 -23.23 -2.46 22.18
C GLY A 30 -23.44 -2.49 23.70
N LYS A 31 -23.44 -3.66 24.35
CA LYS A 31 -23.83 -3.78 25.77
C LYS A 31 -22.94 -4.69 26.62
N VAL A 32 -21.63 -4.65 26.44
CA VAL A 32 -20.68 -5.05 27.51
C VAL A 32 -19.46 -4.13 27.39
N LEU A 33 -19.02 -3.58 28.53
CA LEU A 33 -17.95 -2.58 28.73
C LEU A 33 -18.40 -1.12 28.62
N GLY A 34 -18.72 -0.54 29.79
CA GLY A 34 -18.95 0.88 29.98
C GLY A 34 -17.68 1.60 30.43
N TYR A 35 -17.27 2.62 29.68
CA TYR A 35 -16.64 3.87 30.12
C TYR A 35 -17.02 4.98 29.12
N PRO A 36 -17.18 6.25 29.55
CA PRO A 36 -17.97 7.25 28.84
C PRO A 36 -17.21 7.89 27.67
N CYS A 37 -17.83 7.88 26.49
CA CYS A 37 -17.45 8.70 25.34
C CYS A 37 -17.74 10.17 25.67
N GLN A 38 -16.70 10.98 25.85
CA GLN A 38 -16.82 12.43 25.91
C GLN A 38 -17.22 12.96 24.52
N LYS A 39 -18.29 13.75 24.50
CA LYS A 39 -18.75 14.51 23.34
C LYS A 39 -17.68 15.54 22.96
N GLU A 40 -17.33 15.60 21.67
CA GLU A 40 -16.61 16.74 21.10
C GLU A 40 -17.44 18.03 21.27
N PRO A 41 -16.81 19.17 21.61
CA PRO A 41 -17.49 20.46 21.65
C PRO A 41 -17.77 20.99 20.23
N PRO A 42 -18.79 21.85 20.05
CA PRO A 42 -19.15 22.37 18.73
C PRO A 42 -18.08 23.35 18.23
N LEU A 43 -17.57 23.11 17.03
CA LEU A 43 -16.73 24.06 16.29
C LEU A 43 -17.55 25.32 15.95
N ALA A 44 -17.10 26.45 16.47
CA ALA A 44 -17.63 27.78 16.19
C ALA A 44 -17.29 28.21 14.75
N ARG A 45 -18.24 28.89 14.10
CA ARG A 45 -18.03 29.59 12.82
C ARG A 45 -17.10 30.80 13.02
N PRO A 46 -16.18 31.11 12.10
CA PRO A 46 -15.57 32.42 12.05
C PRO A 46 -16.34 33.32 11.06
N GLU A 47 -17.03 34.33 11.60
CA GLU A 47 -17.34 35.55 10.85
C GLU A 47 -16.29 36.61 11.23
N ASN A 48 -15.68 37.19 10.19
CA ASN A 48 -15.08 38.53 10.07
C ASN A 48 -14.10 39.04 11.15
N LEU A 49 -12.83 39.22 10.76
CA LEU A 49 -12.14 40.50 10.99
C LEU A 49 -11.07 40.73 9.92
N GLU A 50 -11.20 41.85 9.22
CA GLU A 50 -10.25 42.44 8.29
C GLU A 50 -9.01 43.01 9.00
N GLU A 51 -8.05 43.46 8.17
CA GLU A 51 -6.90 44.34 8.46
C GLU A 51 -5.63 43.68 9.00
N PHE A 52 -4.61 43.55 8.14
CA PHE A 52 -3.37 44.34 8.18
C PHE A 52 -2.43 43.90 7.04
N PHE A 53 -2.40 44.67 5.95
CA PHE A 53 -1.30 44.70 4.97
C PHE A 53 -0.61 46.06 5.08
N PRO A 54 0.73 46.14 5.05
CA PRO A 54 1.41 47.32 4.58
C PRO A 54 1.96 47.09 3.17
N ALA A 55 1.49 47.91 2.23
CA ALA A 55 2.10 48.14 0.94
C ALA A 55 3.15 49.28 1.05
N HIS A 56 4.24 49.19 0.28
CA HIS A 56 5.04 50.26 -0.35
C HIS A 56 6.34 49.62 -0.88
N ALA A 57 6.94 49.94 -2.02
CA ALA A 57 6.62 50.79 -3.16
C ALA A 57 7.68 50.50 -4.25
N MET A 58 7.40 50.95 -5.47
CA MET A 58 8.22 50.93 -6.69
C MET A 58 9.68 51.38 -6.53
N GLY A 59 10.55 50.86 -7.41
CA GLY A 59 11.83 51.46 -7.79
C GLY A 59 12.39 50.84 -9.08
N ASP A 60 12.37 51.62 -10.17
CA ASP A 60 12.93 51.35 -11.51
C ASP A 60 14.45 51.67 -11.55
N PHE A 61 15.11 51.30 -12.67
CA PHE A 61 16.45 51.64 -13.20
C PHE A 61 17.55 50.54 -13.27
N GLY A 62 17.84 50.11 -14.50
CA GLY A 62 19.08 50.53 -15.19
C GLY A 62 20.30 49.58 -15.25
N LYS A 63 20.52 49.01 -16.45
CA LYS A 63 21.75 48.42 -17.05
C LYS A 63 23.13 48.99 -16.65
N ASN A 64 24.16 48.13 -16.51
CA ASN A 64 25.35 48.03 -17.41
C ASN A 64 26.50 47.10 -16.88
N ASP A 65 26.94 46.21 -17.78
CA ASP A 65 28.28 45.67 -18.15
C ASP A 65 29.52 45.56 -17.20
N ASN A 66 30.08 44.33 -17.21
CA ASN A 66 31.49 43.85 -17.32
C ASN A 66 32.65 44.39 -16.43
N SER A 67 33.35 43.48 -15.72
CA SER A 67 34.80 43.17 -15.93
C SER A 67 35.36 42.12 -14.92
N LEU A 68 36.38 41.37 -15.36
CA LEU A 68 37.07 40.27 -14.66
C LEU A 68 38.22 40.75 -13.74
N THR A 69 38.46 40.08 -12.60
CA THR A 69 39.66 39.25 -12.23
C THR A 69 39.84 39.10 -10.69
N PRO A 70 40.53 38.04 -10.20
CA PRO A 70 40.29 37.45 -8.87
C PRO A 70 41.44 37.61 -7.86
N SER A 71 41.15 37.42 -6.57
CA SER A 71 42.12 37.12 -5.50
C SER A 71 41.39 36.50 -4.27
N PRO A 72 42.10 35.72 -3.42
CA PRO A 72 41.52 34.48 -2.88
C PRO A 72 41.26 34.47 -1.36
N ASP A 73 40.48 33.46 -0.97
CA ASP A 73 40.58 32.69 0.28
C ASP A 73 40.13 33.37 1.58
N GLU A 74 38.83 33.26 1.91
CA GLU A 74 38.38 33.01 3.29
C GLU A 74 37.23 32.00 3.24
N GLY A 75 37.47 30.81 3.77
CA GLY A 75 36.50 29.74 3.90
C GLY A 75 35.39 30.12 4.87
N ILE A 76 34.16 30.05 4.38
CA ILE A 76 32.94 30.01 5.18
C ILE A 76 32.21 28.76 4.71
N ASP A 77 31.97 27.85 5.64
CA ASP A 77 31.22 26.61 5.42
C ASP A 77 29.84 26.97 4.87
N GLU A 78 29.65 26.78 3.56
CA GLU A 78 28.34 26.81 2.93
C GLU A 78 27.62 25.53 3.38
N GLU A 79 26.69 25.68 4.33
CA GLU A 79 25.60 24.73 4.50
C GLU A 79 24.92 24.60 3.13
N GLU A 80 25.06 23.44 2.49
CA GLU A 80 24.31 23.09 1.28
C GLU A 80 22.82 23.24 1.58
N GLU A 81 22.24 24.39 1.24
CA GLU A 81 20.81 24.50 0.99
C GLU A 81 20.52 23.51 -0.14
N VAL A 82 20.03 22.33 0.24
CA VAL A 82 19.44 21.37 -0.68
C VAL A 82 18.22 22.07 -1.29
N VAL A 83 18.45 22.77 -2.39
CA VAL A 83 17.39 23.20 -3.29
C VAL A 83 16.72 21.91 -3.73
N LEU A 84 15.54 21.64 -3.17
CA LEU A 84 14.61 20.65 -3.71
C LEU A 84 14.28 21.11 -5.13
N GLU A 85 15.10 20.73 -6.11
CA GLU A 85 14.69 20.77 -7.50
C GLU A 85 13.39 19.97 -7.56
N GLU A 86 12.27 20.65 -7.81
CA GLU A 86 11.02 19.98 -8.17
C GLU A 86 11.35 19.05 -9.34
N GLU A 87 11.46 17.74 -9.08
CA GLU A 87 11.72 16.74 -10.11
C GLU A 87 10.61 16.89 -11.16
N LYS A 88 10.94 17.52 -12.30
CA LYS A 88 9.98 17.70 -13.39
C LYS A 88 9.44 16.35 -13.80
N SER A 89 8.11 16.29 -13.96
CA SER A 89 7.41 15.08 -14.40
C SER A 89 8.00 14.57 -15.72
N ARG A 90 8.34 13.29 -15.75
CA ARG A 90 9.06 12.64 -16.84
C ARG A 90 8.59 11.20 -17.05
N PRO A 91 8.82 10.62 -18.24
CA PRO A 91 8.54 9.22 -18.44
C PRO A 91 9.58 8.37 -17.69
N ILE A 92 9.12 7.41 -16.90
CA ILE A 92 9.95 6.48 -16.14
C ILE A 92 9.78 5.10 -16.74
N GLN A 93 10.89 4.46 -17.11
CA GLN A 93 10.89 3.10 -17.60
C GLN A 93 10.76 2.13 -16.43
N ILE A 94 9.65 1.37 -16.41
CA ILE A 94 9.36 0.42 -15.33
C ILE A 94 9.69 -1.01 -15.72
N VAL A 95 9.59 -1.35 -17.01
CA VAL A 95 9.98 -2.66 -17.52
C VAL A 95 11.11 -2.46 -18.52
N LEU A 96 12.26 -3.05 -18.20
CA LEU A 96 13.47 -3.05 -19.02
C LEU A 96 13.47 -4.33 -19.85
N ALA A 97 13.53 -4.18 -21.17
CA ALA A 97 13.73 -5.30 -22.08
C ALA A 97 15.24 -5.45 -22.33
N ASN A 98 15.84 -6.50 -21.78
CA ASN A 98 17.25 -6.80 -22.03
C ASN A 98 17.39 -7.44 -23.42
N GLU A 99 18.01 -6.71 -24.34
CA GLU A 99 18.14 -7.11 -25.75
C GLU A 99 19.06 -8.32 -25.95
N GLU A 100 20.03 -8.55 -25.05
CA GLU A 100 21.00 -9.65 -25.20
C GLU A 100 20.39 -10.99 -24.78
N ASN A 101 19.57 -10.98 -23.72
CA ASN A 101 19.01 -12.19 -23.12
C ASN A 101 17.51 -12.36 -23.40
N HIS A 102 16.86 -11.41 -24.09
CA HIS A 102 15.40 -11.36 -24.31
C HIS A 102 14.58 -11.55 -23.03
N ASN A 103 15.10 -11.04 -21.91
CA ASN A 103 14.48 -11.09 -20.60
C ASN A 103 13.90 -9.73 -20.23
N PHE A 104 12.81 -9.76 -19.46
CA PHE A 104 12.13 -8.57 -18.96
C PHE A 104 12.35 -8.42 -17.47
N ASP A 105 12.94 -7.31 -17.08
CA ASP A 105 13.19 -6.96 -15.68
C ASP A 105 12.30 -5.80 -15.26
N LEU A 106 11.72 -5.90 -14.06
CA LEU A 106 10.91 -4.84 -13.46
C LEU A 106 11.79 -3.98 -12.57
N ASP A 107 11.87 -2.68 -12.86
CA ASP A 107 12.41 -1.70 -11.93
C ASP A 107 11.40 -1.46 -10.80
N THR A 108 11.53 -2.31 -9.78
CA THR A 108 10.64 -2.32 -8.62
C THR A 108 10.80 -1.03 -7.81
N ALA A 109 12.03 -0.50 -7.70
CA ALA A 109 12.29 0.70 -6.91
C ALA A 109 11.66 1.95 -7.55
N ALA A 110 11.78 2.07 -8.88
CA ALA A 110 11.13 3.16 -9.61
C ALA A 110 9.60 3.07 -9.52
N LEU A 111 9.02 1.88 -9.68
CA LEU A 111 7.58 1.69 -9.60
C LEU A 111 7.04 1.92 -8.18
N GLU A 112 7.79 1.51 -7.14
CA GLU A 112 7.46 1.79 -5.73
C GLU A 112 7.47 3.29 -5.44
N LYS A 113 8.46 4.04 -5.94
CA LYS A 113 8.51 5.51 -5.79
C LYS A 113 7.30 6.22 -6.40
N ILE A 114 6.73 5.67 -7.48
CA ILE A 114 5.54 6.23 -8.12
C ILE A 114 4.26 5.79 -7.39
N LEU A 115 4.04 4.49 -7.18
CA LEU A 115 2.74 3.97 -6.73
C LEU A 115 2.53 3.99 -5.20
N LEU A 116 3.60 4.09 -4.39
CA LEU A 116 3.51 4.06 -2.93
C LEU A 116 3.55 5.45 -2.27
N GLN A 117 3.38 6.52 -3.04
CA GLN A 117 3.29 7.88 -2.48
C GLN A 117 2.06 7.99 -1.57
N ASP A 118 2.21 8.64 -0.41
CA ASP A 118 1.22 8.61 0.68
C ASP A 118 -0.17 9.11 0.29
N HIS A 119 -0.26 10.05 -0.65
CA HIS A 119 -1.52 10.64 -1.09
C HIS A 119 -2.27 9.81 -2.15
N ILE A 120 -1.65 8.81 -2.76
CA ILE A 120 -2.25 7.97 -3.82
C ILE A 120 -2.26 6.47 -3.54
N ARG A 121 -1.38 5.96 -2.65
CA ARG A 121 -1.16 4.52 -2.46
C ARG A 121 -2.43 3.71 -2.16
N ASP A 122 -3.37 4.33 -1.45
CA ASP A 122 -4.63 3.73 -0.99
C ASP A 122 -5.83 4.07 -1.91
N LEU A 123 -5.61 4.83 -3.00
CA LEU A 123 -6.64 5.16 -3.99
C LEU A 123 -6.79 4.05 -5.03
N ASN A 124 -8.01 3.89 -5.55
CA ASN A 124 -8.27 3.02 -6.69
C ASN A 124 -7.59 3.58 -7.93
N VAL A 125 -6.95 2.70 -8.71
CA VAL A 125 -6.17 3.10 -9.88
C VAL A 125 -6.96 2.91 -11.17
N VAL A 126 -6.80 3.85 -12.09
CA VAL A 126 -7.28 3.81 -13.48
C VAL A 126 -6.05 3.79 -14.35
N VAL A 127 -5.86 2.75 -15.14
CA VAL A 127 -4.64 2.57 -15.93
C VAL A 127 -5.00 2.60 -17.41
N VAL A 128 -4.57 3.65 -18.11
CA VAL A 128 -4.76 3.81 -19.55
C VAL A 128 -3.47 3.47 -20.25
N SER A 129 -3.48 2.38 -21.01
CA SER A 129 -2.32 1.92 -21.79
C SER A 129 -2.55 2.07 -23.27
N VAL A 130 -1.53 2.53 -24.00
CA VAL A 130 -1.55 2.56 -25.47
C VAL A 130 -0.52 1.55 -25.98
N ALA A 131 -1.00 0.49 -26.63
CA ALA A 131 -0.18 -0.56 -27.23
C ALA A 131 -0.48 -0.69 -28.72
N GLY A 132 0.46 -1.23 -29.49
CA GLY A 132 0.31 -1.42 -30.93
C GLY A 132 1.64 -1.42 -31.67
N ALA A 133 1.57 -1.45 -33.00
CA ALA A 133 2.77 -1.53 -33.84
C ALA A 133 3.72 -0.33 -33.64
N PHE A 134 5.00 -0.60 -33.89
CA PHE A 134 6.06 0.41 -33.85
C PHE A 134 5.88 1.52 -34.93
N ARG A 135 6.31 2.75 -34.62
CA ARG A 135 6.15 4.00 -35.40
C ARG A 135 4.71 4.37 -35.82
N LYS A 136 3.71 3.98 -35.03
CA LYS A 136 2.31 4.38 -35.29
C LYS A 136 1.81 5.54 -34.41
N GLY A 137 2.72 6.35 -33.85
CA GLY A 137 2.38 7.57 -33.11
C GLY A 137 1.66 7.34 -31.78
N LYS A 138 2.11 6.34 -30.99
CA LYS A 138 1.55 6.02 -29.65
C LYS A 138 1.89 7.11 -28.62
N SER A 139 3.18 7.37 -28.43
CA SER A 139 3.69 8.41 -27.53
C SER A 139 3.16 9.81 -27.91
N PHE A 140 3.06 10.10 -29.21
CA PHE A 140 2.40 11.32 -29.71
C PHE A 140 0.94 11.48 -29.23
N LEU A 141 0.16 10.39 -29.18
CA LEU A 141 -1.20 10.42 -28.66
C LEU A 141 -1.21 10.57 -27.13
N LEU A 142 -0.32 9.87 -26.43
CA LEU A 142 -0.19 9.95 -24.96
C LEU A 142 0.20 11.36 -24.49
N ASP A 143 0.98 12.10 -25.26
CA ASP A 143 1.31 13.48 -24.89
C ASP A 143 0.10 14.42 -24.97
N PHE A 144 -0.85 14.18 -25.88
CA PHE A 144 -2.14 14.90 -25.85
C PHE A 144 -3.00 14.49 -24.67
N MET A 145 -2.95 13.21 -24.27
CA MET A 145 -3.57 12.75 -23.04
C MET A 145 -2.97 13.46 -21.81
N LEU A 146 -1.64 13.61 -21.76
CA LEU A 146 -0.96 14.37 -20.70
C LEU A 146 -1.42 15.83 -20.68
N ARG A 147 -1.47 16.50 -21.85
CA ARG A 147 -1.99 17.88 -21.93
C ARG A 147 -3.42 17.99 -21.40
N TYR A 148 -4.28 17.02 -21.70
CA TYR A 148 -5.63 16.98 -21.15
C TYR A 148 -5.63 16.83 -19.63
N MET A 149 -4.84 15.90 -19.09
CA MET A 149 -4.77 15.66 -17.64
C MET A 149 -4.27 16.88 -16.87
N TYR A 150 -3.29 17.62 -17.39
CA TYR A 150 -2.80 18.86 -16.76
C TYR A 150 -3.76 20.04 -16.91
N ASN A 151 -4.64 20.04 -17.92
CA ASN A 151 -5.50 21.18 -18.25
C ASN A 151 -7.00 20.83 -18.25
N GLN A 152 -7.45 19.86 -17.44
CA GLN A 152 -8.85 19.39 -17.47
C GLN A 152 -9.89 20.49 -17.25
N GLU A 153 -9.55 21.53 -16.47
CA GLU A 153 -10.45 22.65 -16.15
C GLU A 153 -10.56 23.69 -17.28
N ASN A 154 -9.66 23.64 -18.26
CA ASN A 154 -9.59 24.62 -19.35
C ASN A 154 -10.38 24.14 -20.57
N CYS A 155 -11.23 25.00 -21.12
CA CYS A 155 -11.99 24.73 -22.36
C CYS A 155 -11.08 24.50 -23.59
N SER A 156 -9.82 24.95 -23.53
CA SER A 156 -8.79 24.80 -24.58
C SER A 156 -7.63 23.90 -24.14
N TRP A 157 -7.93 22.74 -23.56
CA TRP A 157 -6.93 21.80 -23.03
C TRP A 157 -5.87 21.34 -24.05
N MET A 158 -6.17 21.40 -25.36
CA MET A 158 -5.24 20.98 -26.42
C MET A 158 -3.95 21.82 -26.49
N GLY A 159 -3.94 23.00 -25.85
CA GLY A 159 -2.80 23.92 -25.82
C GLY A 159 -2.87 25.01 -26.89
N GLY A 160 -1.86 25.88 -26.91
CA GLY A 160 -1.75 26.94 -27.91
C GLY A 160 -1.25 26.43 -29.27
N ASP A 161 -1.57 27.16 -30.34
CA ASP A 161 -1.17 26.78 -31.71
C ASP A 161 0.35 26.69 -31.92
N ASP A 162 1.11 27.49 -31.18
CA ASP A 162 2.58 27.57 -31.23
C ASP A 162 3.28 26.77 -30.13
N GLU A 163 2.54 26.06 -29.28
CA GLU A 163 3.08 25.32 -28.15
C GLU A 163 3.57 23.92 -28.58
N PRO A 164 4.86 23.58 -28.40
CA PRO A 164 5.39 22.27 -28.74
C PRO A 164 4.87 21.17 -27.80
N LEU A 165 4.70 19.97 -28.32
CA LEU A 165 4.21 18.83 -27.57
C LEU A 165 5.36 18.23 -26.76
N LYS A 166 5.15 18.08 -25.45
CA LYS A 166 6.14 17.55 -24.50
C LYS A 166 5.49 16.45 -23.67
N GLY A 167 6.30 15.47 -23.26
CA GLY A 167 5.83 14.33 -22.50
C GLY A 167 6.76 13.14 -22.68
N PHE A 168 6.20 12.03 -23.15
CA PHE A 168 6.96 10.85 -23.55
C PHE A 168 7.89 11.19 -24.73
N SER A 169 9.06 10.56 -24.79
CA SER A 169 9.95 10.77 -25.95
C SER A 169 9.28 10.25 -27.22
N TRP A 170 9.10 11.14 -28.20
CA TRP A 170 8.63 10.76 -29.53
C TRP A 170 9.44 11.50 -30.59
N ARG A 171 9.68 10.82 -31.71
CA ARG A 171 10.37 11.39 -32.88
C ARG A 171 9.87 10.75 -34.16
N GLY A 172 10.13 11.38 -35.30
CA GLY A 172 10.07 10.72 -36.60
C GLY A 172 11.18 9.68 -36.79
N GLY A 173 11.23 9.06 -37.97
CA GLY A 173 12.29 8.10 -38.34
C GLY A 173 11.87 6.64 -38.28
N CYS A 174 12.77 5.74 -38.70
CA CYS A 174 12.51 4.32 -38.88
C CYS A 174 13.01 3.40 -37.76
N GLU A 175 13.91 3.87 -36.89
CA GLU A 175 14.48 3.09 -35.77
C GLU A 175 13.62 3.15 -34.52
N ARG A 176 13.78 2.30 -33.52
CA ARG A 176 12.95 2.40 -32.31
C ARG A 176 13.26 3.60 -31.41
N GLU A 177 12.31 3.90 -30.52
CA GLU A 177 12.45 4.94 -29.49
C GLU A 177 12.09 4.35 -28.13
N THR A 178 10.83 3.94 -27.95
CA THR A 178 10.33 3.34 -26.70
C THR A 178 10.74 1.87 -26.59
N THR A 179 11.40 1.50 -25.48
CA THR A 179 11.74 0.10 -25.14
C THR A 179 11.01 -0.33 -23.86
N GLY A 180 10.51 -1.57 -23.82
CA GLY A 180 9.76 -2.09 -22.68
C GLY A 180 8.45 -1.34 -22.37
N ILE A 181 8.23 -0.98 -21.10
CA ILE A 181 7.04 -0.26 -20.63
C ILE A 181 7.47 0.98 -19.86
N LEU A 182 6.92 2.13 -20.23
CA LEU A 182 7.15 3.41 -19.58
C LEU A 182 5.85 3.91 -18.95
N VAL A 183 5.99 4.55 -17.80
CA VAL A 183 4.89 5.14 -17.04
C VAL A 183 5.22 6.60 -16.79
N TRP A 184 4.20 7.46 -16.79
CA TRP A 184 4.40 8.85 -16.41
C TRP A 184 4.68 8.96 -14.90
N SER A 185 5.71 9.71 -14.50
CA SER A 185 6.11 9.80 -13.08
C SER A 185 5.06 10.42 -12.16
N ASP A 186 4.19 11.26 -12.73
CA ASP A 186 3.15 12.00 -12.02
C ASP A 186 1.80 11.29 -12.18
N VAL A 187 1.19 10.90 -11.06
CA VAL A 187 -0.06 10.14 -11.03
C VAL A 187 -1.19 11.10 -10.71
N PHE A 188 -2.10 11.29 -11.65
CA PHE A 188 -3.13 12.31 -11.53
C PHE A 188 -4.26 11.84 -10.62
N VAL A 189 -4.54 12.60 -9.55
CA VAL A 189 -5.71 12.36 -8.71
C VAL A 189 -6.91 13.11 -9.31
N VAL A 190 -7.94 12.37 -9.70
CA VAL A 190 -9.15 12.93 -10.31
C VAL A 190 -10.35 12.70 -9.40
N ASP A 191 -11.10 13.77 -9.15
CA ASP A 191 -12.39 13.72 -8.46
C ASP A 191 -13.48 13.25 -9.42
N ARG A 192 -14.10 12.12 -9.11
CA ARG A 192 -15.23 11.60 -9.89
C ARG A 192 -16.52 12.35 -9.54
N PRO A 193 -17.52 12.36 -10.43
CA PRO A 193 -18.84 12.94 -10.14
C PRO A 193 -19.57 12.29 -8.96
N ASP A 194 -19.18 11.07 -8.57
CA ASP A 194 -19.71 10.33 -7.42
C ASP A 194 -19.08 10.76 -6.08
N GLY A 195 -18.10 11.68 -6.10
CA GLY A 195 -17.38 12.17 -4.92
C GLY A 195 -16.21 11.29 -4.48
N SER A 196 -15.91 10.20 -5.19
CA SER A 196 -14.73 9.38 -4.94
C SER A 196 -13.50 9.89 -5.71
N LYS A 197 -12.32 9.67 -5.13
CA LYS A 197 -11.04 10.01 -5.74
C LYS A 197 -10.41 8.78 -6.38
N VAL A 198 -9.90 8.94 -7.59
CA VAL A 198 -9.18 7.88 -8.31
C VAL A 198 -7.83 8.38 -8.80
N ALA A 199 -6.86 7.48 -8.86
CA ALA A 199 -5.52 7.75 -9.36
C ALA A 199 -5.42 7.31 -10.82
N VAL A 200 -5.07 8.21 -11.75
CA VAL A 200 -4.97 7.93 -13.18
C VAL A 200 -3.50 7.77 -13.57
N LEU A 201 -3.17 6.60 -14.12
CA LEU A 201 -1.84 6.21 -14.59
C LEU A 201 -1.83 6.08 -16.12
N LEU A 202 -0.92 6.79 -16.78
CA LEU A 202 -0.71 6.67 -18.23
C LEU A 202 0.50 5.78 -18.51
N VAL A 203 0.32 4.82 -19.41
CA VAL A 203 1.33 3.79 -19.74
C VAL A 203 1.61 3.78 -21.23
N ASP A 204 2.86 4.08 -21.60
CA ASP A 204 3.38 3.89 -22.96
C ASP A 204 4.07 2.53 -23.06
N THR A 205 3.85 1.83 -24.17
CA THR A 205 4.47 0.53 -24.41
C THR A 205 5.37 0.58 -25.63
N GLN A 206 6.38 -0.28 -25.64
CA GLN A 206 7.14 -0.57 -26.84
C GLN A 206 6.20 -0.96 -27.99
N GLY A 207 6.58 -0.52 -29.19
CA GLY A 207 5.86 -0.93 -30.39
C GLY A 207 6.15 -2.39 -30.73
N ALA A 208 5.08 -3.16 -30.95
CA ALA A 208 5.21 -4.54 -31.40
C ALA A 208 5.80 -4.60 -32.83
N PHE A 209 6.48 -5.71 -33.13
CA PHE A 209 7.00 -6.06 -34.47
C PHE A 209 8.07 -5.11 -35.00
N ASP A 210 8.99 -4.67 -34.14
CA ASP A 210 10.22 -4.04 -34.61
C ASP A 210 11.22 -5.08 -35.14
N SER A 211 12.33 -4.63 -35.75
CA SER A 211 13.34 -5.52 -36.34
C SER A 211 14.30 -6.14 -35.33
N GLN A 212 14.22 -5.77 -34.05
CA GLN A 212 15.19 -6.10 -33.01
C GLN A 212 14.57 -6.97 -31.89
N SER A 213 13.24 -7.00 -31.77
CA SER A 213 12.48 -7.71 -30.76
C SER A 213 11.79 -8.92 -31.37
N THR A 214 11.74 -9.99 -30.59
CA THR A 214 11.07 -11.21 -31.00
C THR A 214 9.54 -11.05 -30.91
N ILE A 215 8.82 -11.98 -31.54
CA ILE A 215 7.35 -12.07 -31.40
C ILE A 215 6.98 -12.29 -29.93
N LYS A 216 7.80 -13.06 -29.19
CA LYS A 216 7.67 -13.26 -27.74
C LYS A 216 7.77 -11.93 -27.00
N ASP A 217 8.79 -11.12 -27.30
CA ASP A 217 9.01 -9.84 -26.63
C ASP A 217 7.81 -8.90 -26.81
N SER A 218 7.33 -8.81 -28.06
CA SER A 218 6.16 -8.02 -28.41
C SER A 218 4.90 -8.52 -27.71
N ALA A 219 4.70 -9.84 -27.67
CA ALA A 219 3.57 -10.46 -27.00
C ALA A 219 3.61 -10.25 -25.48
N THR A 220 4.78 -10.35 -24.85
CA THR A 220 4.97 -10.13 -23.41
C THR A 220 4.64 -8.69 -23.02
N VAL A 221 5.18 -7.70 -23.72
CA VAL A 221 4.89 -6.28 -23.45
C VAL A 221 3.39 -6.00 -23.58
N PHE A 222 2.77 -6.50 -24.64
CA PHE A 222 1.34 -6.35 -24.87
C PHE A 222 0.50 -7.09 -23.81
N ALA A 223 0.94 -8.27 -23.37
CA ALA A 223 0.28 -9.04 -22.31
C ALA A 223 0.27 -8.28 -20.99
N LEU A 224 1.45 -7.83 -20.57
CA LEU A 224 1.66 -7.09 -19.34
C LEU A 224 0.85 -5.79 -19.36
N SER A 225 0.84 -5.07 -20.48
CA SER A 225 0.04 -3.85 -20.62
C SER A 225 -1.46 -4.13 -20.52
N THR A 226 -1.95 -5.20 -21.14
CA THR A 226 -3.38 -5.55 -21.14
C THR A 226 -3.85 -6.06 -19.77
N MET A 227 -3.05 -6.87 -19.08
CA MET A 227 -3.40 -7.38 -17.74
C MET A 227 -3.40 -6.29 -16.68
N THR A 228 -2.51 -5.31 -16.79
CA THR A 228 -2.38 -4.22 -15.81
C THR A 228 -3.30 -3.03 -16.11
N SER A 229 -3.66 -2.80 -17.37
CA SER A 229 -4.56 -1.70 -17.76
C SER A 229 -6.03 -1.96 -17.45
N SER A 230 -6.78 -0.89 -17.17
CA SER A 230 -8.24 -0.91 -17.17
C SER A 230 -8.79 -0.56 -18.55
N VAL A 231 -8.09 0.33 -19.27
CA VAL A 231 -8.37 0.67 -20.65
C VAL A 231 -7.13 0.40 -21.50
N GLN A 232 -7.24 -0.58 -22.40
CA GLN A 232 -6.22 -0.87 -23.39
C GLN A 232 -6.62 -0.21 -24.72
N VAL A 233 -5.88 0.80 -25.14
CA VAL A 233 -5.98 1.39 -26.48
C VAL A 233 -5.07 0.59 -27.40
N TYR A 234 -5.65 -0.12 -28.35
CA TYR A 234 -4.93 -0.86 -29.38
C TYR A 234 -4.79 0.01 -30.63
N ASN A 235 -3.63 0.64 -30.78
CA ASN A 235 -3.31 1.60 -31.83
C ASN A 235 -2.85 0.89 -33.11
N LEU A 236 -3.76 0.80 -34.08
CA LEU A 236 -3.58 0.17 -35.38
C LEU A 236 -3.49 1.22 -36.50
N SER A 237 -2.92 0.84 -37.64
CA SER A 237 -2.74 1.73 -38.78
C SER A 237 -3.64 1.31 -39.92
N GLN A 238 -4.44 2.25 -40.41
CA GLN A 238 -5.36 2.16 -41.56
C GLN A 238 -6.54 1.17 -41.40
N ASN A 239 -6.32 -0.05 -40.92
CA ASN A 239 -7.33 -1.10 -40.91
C ASN A 239 -7.13 -2.08 -39.73
N ILE A 240 -8.11 -2.96 -39.51
CA ILE A 240 -7.97 -4.13 -38.63
C ILE A 240 -7.68 -5.33 -39.52
N GLN A 241 -6.49 -5.90 -39.40
CA GLN A 241 -6.08 -7.09 -40.14
C GLN A 241 -6.33 -8.36 -39.29
N GLU A 242 -6.27 -9.55 -39.90
CA GLU A 242 -6.51 -10.79 -39.16
C GLU A 242 -5.33 -11.15 -38.24
N ASP A 243 -4.10 -10.77 -38.61
CA ASP A 243 -2.91 -10.90 -37.76
C ASP A 243 -3.03 -10.04 -36.48
N ASP A 244 -3.60 -8.83 -36.56
CA ASP A 244 -3.91 -8.02 -35.38
C ASP A 244 -4.84 -8.77 -34.40
N LEU A 245 -5.84 -9.48 -34.93
CA LEU A 245 -6.77 -10.28 -34.14
C LEU A 245 -6.12 -11.56 -33.61
N GLN A 246 -5.19 -12.17 -34.35
CA GLN A 246 -4.44 -13.34 -33.89
C GLN A 246 -3.50 -13.00 -32.75
N HIS A 247 -2.88 -11.82 -32.73
CA HIS A 247 -2.08 -11.38 -31.57
C HIS A 247 -2.92 -11.29 -30.30
N LEU A 248 -4.20 -10.92 -30.42
CA LEU A 248 -5.14 -10.93 -29.30
C LEU A 248 -5.50 -12.35 -28.83
N GLN A 249 -5.31 -13.38 -29.65
CA GLN A 249 -5.67 -14.77 -29.34
C GLN A 249 -4.91 -15.31 -28.13
N LEU A 250 -3.63 -14.93 -27.94
CA LEU A 250 -2.85 -15.38 -26.79
C LEU A 250 -3.54 -15.04 -25.47
N PHE A 251 -4.15 -13.85 -25.38
CA PHE A 251 -4.87 -13.37 -24.19
C PHE A 251 -6.22 -14.03 -24.03
N THR A 252 -6.77 -14.53 -25.14
CA THR A 252 -8.08 -15.15 -25.10
C THR A 252 -8.09 -16.53 -24.44
N GLU A 253 -7.00 -17.29 -24.56
CA GLU A 253 -6.86 -18.57 -23.85
C GLU A 253 -6.67 -18.37 -22.34
N TYR A 254 -5.90 -17.35 -21.94
CA TYR A 254 -5.87 -16.93 -20.53
C TYR A 254 -7.24 -16.52 -20.03
N GLY A 255 -7.93 -15.67 -20.81
CA GLY A 255 -9.23 -15.18 -20.39
C GLY A 255 -10.28 -16.27 -20.26
N ARG A 256 -10.22 -17.29 -21.12
CA ARG A 256 -11.07 -18.48 -21.02
C ARG A 256 -10.88 -19.22 -19.70
N LEU A 257 -9.63 -19.49 -19.30
CA LEU A 257 -9.34 -20.15 -18.02
C LEU A 257 -9.77 -19.29 -16.83
N ALA A 258 -9.55 -17.96 -16.89
CA ALA A 258 -9.97 -17.05 -15.83
C ALA A 258 -11.50 -17.04 -15.63
N MET A 259 -12.26 -17.22 -16.71
CA MET A 259 -13.73 -17.34 -16.66
C MET A 259 -14.23 -18.66 -16.06
N GLU A 260 -13.43 -19.72 -16.06
CA GLU A 260 -13.78 -21.00 -15.41
C GLU A 260 -13.73 -20.88 -13.88
N ASP A 261 -12.75 -20.14 -13.35
CA ASP A 261 -12.58 -19.93 -11.91
C ASP A 261 -13.37 -18.73 -11.37
N VAL A 262 -13.63 -17.72 -12.21
CA VAL A 262 -14.33 -16.49 -11.82
C VAL A 262 -15.43 -16.20 -12.84
N SER A 263 -16.67 -16.07 -12.38
CA SER A 263 -17.83 -15.77 -13.24
C SER A 263 -17.81 -14.39 -13.94
N SER A 264 -16.73 -13.62 -13.80
CA SER A 264 -16.55 -12.29 -14.43
C SER A 264 -15.53 -12.35 -15.55
N LYS A 265 -15.65 -11.44 -16.51
CA LYS A 265 -14.66 -11.29 -17.57
C LYS A 265 -13.32 -10.80 -17.01
N PRO A 266 -12.19 -11.29 -17.53
CA PRO A 266 -10.85 -10.99 -17.02
C PRO A 266 -10.37 -9.57 -17.34
N PHE A 267 -10.79 -9.02 -18.48
CA PHE A 267 -10.38 -7.69 -18.94
C PHE A 267 -11.58 -6.74 -19.04
N GLN A 268 -11.29 -5.45 -18.91
CA GLN A 268 -12.32 -4.41 -18.81
C GLN A 268 -12.60 -3.79 -20.18
N SER A 269 -11.81 -2.81 -20.61
CA SER A 269 -12.07 -2.07 -21.85
C SER A 269 -10.95 -2.25 -22.87
N LEU A 270 -11.31 -2.66 -24.09
CA LEU A 270 -10.44 -2.66 -25.26
C LEU A 270 -10.97 -1.65 -26.28
N MET A 271 -10.16 -0.66 -26.64
CA MET A 271 -10.47 0.31 -27.68
C MET A 271 -9.55 0.10 -28.88
N PHE A 272 -10.10 -0.33 -30.01
CA PHE A 272 -9.40 -0.30 -31.29
C PHE A 272 -9.30 1.14 -31.78
N LEU A 273 -8.10 1.70 -31.80
CA LEU A 273 -7.86 3.02 -32.36
C LEU A 273 -7.23 2.85 -33.75
N ILE A 274 -8.02 3.15 -34.79
CA ILE A 274 -7.56 3.03 -36.18
C ILE A 274 -7.04 4.39 -36.65
N ARG A 275 -5.73 4.48 -36.79
CA ARG A 275 -5.03 5.67 -37.30
C ARG A 275 -5.13 5.75 -38.81
N ASP A 276 -5.03 6.95 -39.37
CA ASP A 276 -4.96 7.18 -40.81
C ASP A 276 -6.13 6.56 -41.59
N TRP A 277 -7.33 6.57 -40.99
CA TRP A 277 -8.53 6.03 -41.64
C TRP A 277 -8.82 6.80 -42.94
N SER A 278 -8.85 6.05 -44.04
CA SER A 278 -8.92 6.62 -45.40
C SER A 278 -10.29 6.50 -46.06
N TYR A 279 -11.27 5.88 -45.37
CA TYR A 279 -12.59 5.55 -45.93
C TYR A 279 -13.75 6.21 -45.16
N PRO A 280 -13.73 7.55 -44.92
CA PRO A 280 -14.80 8.22 -44.17
C PRO A 280 -16.17 8.10 -44.84
N TYR A 281 -16.21 7.90 -46.16
CA TYR A 281 -17.44 7.72 -46.93
C TYR A 281 -18.16 6.38 -46.67
N ASP A 282 -17.44 5.36 -46.20
CA ASP A 282 -18.03 4.07 -45.81
C ASP A 282 -18.40 4.06 -44.33
N HIS A 283 -17.49 4.58 -43.50
CA HIS A 283 -17.65 4.70 -42.06
C HIS A 283 -17.06 6.03 -41.61
N ASP A 284 -17.91 6.91 -41.09
CA ASP A 284 -17.53 8.24 -40.60
C ASP A 284 -16.43 8.15 -39.52
N TYR A 285 -15.68 9.24 -39.36
CA TYR A 285 -14.70 9.34 -38.28
C TYR A 285 -15.36 9.30 -36.89
N GLY A 286 -14.55 8.99 -35.87
CA GLY A 286 -14.99 8.95 -34.49
C GLY A 286 -15.48 7.59 -34.00
N LEU A 287 -16.20 7.61 -32.88
CA LEU A 287 -16.64 6.42 -32.14
C LEU A 287 -17.81 5.68 -32.83
N GLU A 288 -18.76 6.41 -33.40
CA GLU A 288 -19.96 5.81 -33.99
C GLU A 288 -19.63 5.01 -35.25
N GLY A 289 -18.89 5.61 -36.18
CA GLY A 289 -18.41 4.95 -37.38
C GLY A 289 -17.44 3.80 -37.06
N GLY A 290 -16.55 3.99 -36.08
CA GLY A 290 -15.66 2.93 -35.61
C GLY A 290 -16.38 1.72 -35.05
N ASN A 291 -17.39 1.91 -34.21
CA ASN A 291 -18.18 0.81 -33.67
C ASN A 291 -18.97 0.08 -34.76
N ALA A 292 -19.49 0.78 -35.78
CA ALA A 292 -20.14 0.16 -36.93
C ALA A 292 -19.15 -0.69 -37.75
N PHE A 293 -17.95 -0.16 -37.99
CA PHE A 293 -16.87 -0.86 -38.67
C PHE A 293 -16.41 -2.11 -37.90
N LEU A 294 -16.20 -1.99 -36.59
CA LEU A 294 -15.77 -3.08 -35.73
C LEU A 294 -16.79 -4.21 -35.67
N LYS A 295 -18.09 -3.89 -35.54
CA LYS A 295 -19.18 -4.89 -35.56
C LYS A 295 -19.14 -5.75 -36.83
N LYS A 296 -18.81 -5.14 -37.98
CA LYS A 296 -18.68 -5.87 -39.26
C LYS A 296 -17.43 -6.76 -39.29
N ARG A 297 -16.32 -6.34 -38.68
CA ARG A 297 -15.05 -7.10 -38.63
C ARG A 297 -15.09 -8.28 -37.66
N LEU A 298 -15.70 -8.10 -36.49
CA LEU A 298 -15.84 -9.13 -35.46
C LEU A 298 -17.06 -10.04 -35.64
N GLN A 299 -17.90 -9.81 -36.67
CA GLN A 299 -19.04 -10.67 -36.96
C GLN A 299 -18.56 -12.10 -37.28
N VAL A 300 -19.00 -13.06 -36.46
CA VAL A 300 -18.77 -14.49 -36.69
C VAL A 300 -19.67 -14.96 -37.83
N LYS A 301 -19.08 -15.48 -38.90
CA LYS A 301 -19.81 -16.03 -40.05
C LYS A 301 -19.54 -17.53 -40.14
N GLU A 302 -20.58 -18.32 -40.36
CA GLU A 302 -20.48 -19.80 -40.42
C GLU A 302 -19.54 -20.30 -41.53
N LYS A 303 -19.36 -19.52 -42.59
CA LYS A 303 -18.44 -19.85 -43.71
C LYS A 303 -16.97 -19.59 -43.40
N GLN A 304 -16.64 -18.96 -42.27
CA GLN A 304 -15.25 -18.70 -41.87
C GLN A 304 -14.59 -19.97 -41.35
N HIS A 305 -13.26 -20.06 -41.49
CA HIS A 305 -12.46 -21.09 -40.85
C HIS A 305 -12.68 -21.07 -39.33
N GLU A 306 -12.64 -22.24 -38.70
CA GLU A 306 -12.95 -22.40 -37.27
C GLU A 306 -12.04 -21.53 -36.39
N GLU A 307 -10.75 -21.43 -36.70
CA GLU A 307 -9.80 -20.56 -36.00
C GLU A 307 -10.24 -19.10 -35.98
N LEU A 308 -10.71 -18.57 -37.11
CA LEU A 308 -11.17 -17.19 -37.23
C LEU A 308 -12.45 -16.92 -36.44
N GLN A 309 -13.32 -17.92 -36.34
CA GLN A 309 -14.51 -17.86 -35.50
C GLN A 309 -14.15 -17.89 -34.02
N ASN A 310 -13.19 -18.74 -33.64
CA ASN A 310 -12.73 -18.90 -32.27
C ASN A 310 -12.09 -17.61 -31.76
N VAL A 311 -11.18 -16.99 -32.53
CA VAL A 311 -10.58 -15.69 -32.18
C VAL A 311 -11.65 -14.64 -31.88
N ARG A 312 -12.66 -14.49 -32.76
CA ARG A 312 -13.76 -13.51 -32.57
C ARG A 312 -14.62 -13.81 -31.35
N LYS A 313 -15.00 -15.08 -31.15
CA LYS A 313 -15.78 -15.51 -29.98
C LYS A 313 -15.03 -15.19 -28.70
N HIS A 314 -13.74 -15.47 -28.66
CA HIS A 314 -12.99 -15.27 -27.44
C HIS A 314 -12.65 -13.81 -27.16
N VAL A 315 -12.39 -12.99 -28.18
CA VAL A 315 -12.24 -11.53 -27.98
C VAL A 315 -13.50 -10.96 -27.30
N HIS A 316 -14.68 -11.39 -27.72
CA HIS A 316 -15.94 -11.01 -27.07
C HIS A 316 -16.14 -11.57 -25.65
N SER A 317 -15.55 -12.73 -25.33
CA SER A 317 -15.65 -13.31 -23.99
C SER A 317 -14.68 -12.67 -23.00
N CYS A 318 -13.51 -12.21 -23.45
CA CYS A 318 -12.44 -11.76 -22.55
C CYS A 318 -12.57 -10.30 -22.10
N PHE A 319 -13.16 -9.42 -22.92
CA PHE A 319 -13.30 -8.00 -22.60
C PHE A 319 -14.74 -7.63 -22.25
N SER A 320 -14.91 -6.83 -21.19
CA SER A 320 -16.21 -6.34 -20.74
C SER A 320 -16.83 -5.35 -21.71
N SER A 321 -16.01 -4.43 -22.23
CA SER A 321 -16.34 -3.46 -23.27
C SER A 321 -15.34 -3.54 -24.40
N ILE A 322 -15.83 -3.50 -25.63
CA ILE A 322 -15.01 -3.40 -26.84
C ILE A 322 -15.57 -2.28 -27.68
N SER A 323 -14.72 -1.32 -28.01
CA SER A 323 -15.07 -0.15 -28.82
C SER A 323 -14.05 0.06 -29.92
N CYS A 324 -14.41 0.87 -30.92
CA CYS A 324 -13.50 1.26 -31.98
C CYS A 324 -13.68 2.73 -32.31
N PHE A 325 -12.56 3.44 -32.49
CA PHE A 325 -12.51 4.84 -32.86
C PHE A 325 -11.69 5.00 -34.15
N LEU A 326 -12.26 5.67 -35.15
CA LEU A 326 -11.60 5.93 -36.43
C LEU A 326 -11.03 7.34 -36.43
N LEU A 327 -9.70 7.45 -36.56
CA LEU A 327 -8.99 8.71 -36.55
C LEU A 327 -8.48 9.04 -37.96
N PRO A 328 -8.66 10.27 -38.46
CA PRO A 328 -8.14 10.68 -39.77
C PRO A 328 -6.61 10.73 -39.75
N HIS A 329 -6.02 10.98 -40.92
CA HIS A 329 -4.57 11.19 -41.03
C HIS A 329 -4.20 12.59 -40.48
N PRO A 330 -3.16 12.71 -39.61
CA PRO A 330 -2.82 13.98 -38.94
C PRO A 330 -2.27 15.06 -39.87
N GLY A 331 -1.90 14.70 -41.10
CA GLY A 331 -1.38 15.61 -42.11
C GLY A 331 0.02 15.21 -42.57
N LEU A 332 0.39 15.58 -43.80
CA LEU A 332 1.70 15.23 -44.37
C LEU A 332 2.86 15.88 -43.62
N ASN A 333 2.65 17.07 -43.06
CA ASN A 333 3.66 17.77 -42.26
C ASN A 333 4.04 16.95 -41.03
N VAL A 334 3.05 16.44 -40.29
CA VAL A 334 3.27 15.58 -39.12
C VAL A 334 4.01 14.29 -39.50
N ALA A 335 3.67 13.69 -40.63
CA ALA A 335 4.21 12.39 -41.05
C ALA A 335 5.63 12.48 -41.64
N THR A 336 5.97 13.56 -42.34
CA THR A 336 7.20 13.63 -43.16
C THR A 336 8.21 14.67 -42.69
N ASN A 337 7.79 15.69 -41.93
CA ASN A 337 8.70 16.74 -41.49
C ASN A 337 9.55 16.25 -40.31
N LYS A 338 10.87 16.20 -40.52
CA LYS A 338 11.85 15.80 -39.50
C LYS A 338 11.87 16.73 -38.28
N TYR A 339 11.55 18.02 -38.47
CA TYR A 339 11.62 19.04 -37.42
C TYR A 339 10.27 19.35 -36.78
N PHE A 340 9.25 18.52 -37.04
CA PHE A 340 7.95 18.68 -36.42
C PHE A 340 8.06 18.43 -34.90
N ASP A 341 7.61 19.40 -34.12
CA ASP A 341 7.71 19.45 -32.65
C ASP A 341 6.34 19.36 -31.96
N GLY A 342 5.29 18.97 -32.69
CA GLY A 342 3.97 18.70 -32.12
C GLY A 342 3.02 19.89 -32.05
N ARG A 343 3.37 21.04 -32.64
CA ARG A 343 2.51 22.23 -32.67
C ARG A 343 1.20 21.99 -33.42
N LEU A 344 0.11 22.53 -32.88
CA LEU A 344 -1.25 22.31 -33.42
C LEU A 344 -1.49 22.97 -34.77
N ARG A 345 -0.78 24.07 -35.09
CA ARG A 345 -0.88 24.76 -36.39
C ARG A 345 -0.48 23.89 -37.58
N ASP A 346 0.39 22.90 -37.34
CA ASP A 346 0.95 22.02 -38.36
C ASP A 346 0.15 20.70 -38.50
N ILE A 347 -0.91 20.53 -37.69
CA ILE A 347 -1.79 19.37 -37.64
C ILE A 347 -3.11 19.70 -38.36
N ASN A 348 -3.62 18.74 -39.13
CA ASN A 348 -4.88 18.87 -39.85
C ASN A 348 -6.08 19.12 -38.90
N GLU A 349 -6.97 20.05 -39.26
CA GLU A 349 -8.16 20.43 -38.49
C GLU A 349 -9.10 19.25 -38.22
N GLU A 350 -9.34 18.37 -39.19
CA GLU A 350 -10.19 17.18 -38.98
C GLU A 350 -9.61 16.26 -37.91
N PHE A 351 -8.28 16.12 -37.88
CA PHE A 351 -7.59 15.35 -36.85
C PHE A 351 -7.75 16.00 -35.48
N LYS A 352 -7.57 17.32 -35.38
CA LYS A 352 -7.75 18.05 -34.12
C LYS A 352 -9.17 17.92 -33.60
N LYS A 353 -10.17 18.00 -34.47
CA LYS A 353 -11.58 17.83 -34.10
C LYS A 353 -11.86 16.45 -33.52
N GLU A 354 -11.40 15.37 -34.17
CA GLU A 354 -11.65 14.02 -33.66
C GLU A 354 -10.79 13.69 -32.44
N LEU A 355 -9.58 14.24 -32.35
CA LEU A 355 -8.75 14.15 -31.15
C LEU A 355 -9.44 14.82 -29.94
N ALA A 356 -10.11 15.96 -30.16
CA ALA A 356 -10.89 16.65 -29.14
C ALA A 356 -12.06 15.81 -28.60
N HIS A 357 -12.55 14.83 -29.36
CA HIS A 357 -13.55 13.87 -28.91
C HIS A 357 -12.91 12.62 -28.26
N LEU A 358 -11.81 12.12 -28.82
CA LEU A 358 -11.15 10.90 -28.39
C LEU A 358 -10.57 11.01 -26.96
N VAL A 359 -9.87 12.10 -26.66
CA VAL A 359 -9.15 12.22 -25.38
C VAL A 359 -10.13 12.31 -24.19
N PRO A 360 -11.18 13.16 -24.22
CA PRO A 360 -12.20 13.15 -23.17
C PRO A 360 -12.98 11.84 -23.11
N LEU A 361 -13.20 11.14 -24.23
CA LEU A 361 -13.83 9.82 -24.21
C LEU A 361 -13.07 8.81 -23.34
N LEU A 362 -11.74 8.93 -23.28
CA LEU A 362 -10.86 8.04 -22.52
C LEU A 362 -10.59 8.52 -21.09
N LEU A 363 -10.54 9.84 -20.86
CA LEU A 363 -10.00 10.43 -19.63
C LEU A 363 -10.96 11.33 -18.87
N ALA A 364 -12.16 11.59 -19.38
CA ALA A 364 -13.12 12.42 -18.67
C ALA A 364 -13.52 11.79 -17.31
N PRO A 365 -13.66 12.58 -16.24
CA PRO A 365 -13.90 12.07 -14.88
C PRO A 365 -15.11 11.13 -14.74
N ASP A 366 -16.15 11.32 -15.55
CA ASP A 366 -17.36 10.50 -15.57
C ASP A 366 -17.16 9.13 -16.27
N ARG A 367 -16.11 8.98 -17.07
CA ARG A 367 -15.83 7.80 -17.91
C ARG A 367 -14.64 6.97 -17.44
N LEU A 368 -13.90 7.44 -16.44
CA LEU A 368 -12.77 6.72 -15.88
C LEU A 368 -13.20 5.34 -15.35
N VAL A 369 -12.55 4.29 -15.84
CA VAL A 369 -12.80 2.90 -15.43
C VAL A 369 -11.71 2.48 -14.45
N GLU A 370 -12.07 2.31 -13.19
CA GLU A 370 -11.17 1.78 -12.15
C GLU A 370 -10.74 0.36 -12.51
N LYS A 371 -9.49 0.02 -12.26
CA LYS A 371 -8.95 -1.30 -12.52
C LYS A 371 -9.63 -2.32 -11.62
N GLU A 372 -10.17 -3.38 -12.23
CA GLU A 372 -10.74 -4.52 -11.51
C GLU A 372 -10.02 -5.81 -11.89
N ILE A 373 -9.72 -6.64 -10.88
CA ILE A 373 -9.17 -7.98 -11.04
C ILE A 373 -9.97 -8.91 -10.12
N GLY A 374 -10.64 -9.91 -10.70
CA GLY A 374 -11.49 -10.85 -9.95
C GLY A 374 -12.73 -10.19 -9.33
N GLY A 375 -13.19 -9.09 -9.91
CA GLY A 375 -14.35 -8.32 -9.42
C GLY A 375 -14.07 -7.48 -8.18
N ASN A 376 -12.80 -7.31 -7.77
CA ASN A 376 -12.38 -6.32 -6.80
C ASN A 376 -11.68 -5.16 -7.50
N LYS A 377 -11.90 -3.95 -6.98
CA LYS A 377 -11.15 -2.76 -7.37
C LYS A 377 -9.71 -2.87 -6.87
N VAL A 378 -8.78 -2.40 -7.68
CA VAL A 378 -7.33 -2.48 -7.44
C VAL A 378 -6.83 -1.10 -7.03
N THR A 379 -6.09 -1.03 -5.92
CA THR A 379 -5.42 0.21 -5.49
C THR A 379 -4.05 0.37 -6.15
N CYS A 380 -3.44 1.56 -6.06
CA CYS A 380 -2.06 1.79 -6.52
C CYS A 380 -1.06 0.82 -5.89
N LYS A 381 -1.18 0.57 -4.58
CA LYS A 381 -0.36 -0.42 -3.88
C LYS A 381 -0.55 -1.84 -4.40
N ASP A 382 -1.79 -2.23 -4.68
CA ASP A 382 -2.12 -3.56 -5.19
C ASP A 382 -1.55 -3.77 -6.60
N LEU A 383 -1.63 -2.73 -7.45
CA LEU A 383 -1.12 -2.76 -8.82
C LEU A 383 0.38 -3.12 -8.88
N LEU A 384 1.17 -2.61 -7.93
CA LEU A 384 2.59 -2.95 -7.81
C LEU A 384 2.80 -4.46 -7.60
N GLU A 385 2.03 -5.08 -6.71
CA GLU A 385 2.14 -6.52 -6.44
C GLU A 385 1.72 -7.37 -7.65
N TYR A 386 0.72 -6.91 -8.41
CA TYR A 386 0.37 -7.53 -9.69
C TYR A 386 1.51 -7.42 -10.72
N PHE A 387 2.18 -6.27 -10.84
CA PHE A 387 3.36 -6.12 -11.72
C PHE A 387 4.49 -7.09 -11.32
N LYS A 388 4.81 -7.19 -10.02
CA LYS A 388 5.82 -8.13 -9.50
C LYS A 388 5.47 -9.59 -9.80
N ALA A 389 4.20 -9.96 -9.63
CA ALA A 389 3.75 -11.31 -9.92
C ALA A 389 3.79 -11.62 -11.42
N TYR A 390 3.30 -10.72 -12.27
CA TYR A 390 3.25 -10.95 -13.70
C TYR A 390 4.63 -11.01 -14.33
N ILE A 391 5.54 -10.09 -14.01
CA ILE A 391 6.88 -10.09 -14.62
C ILE A 391 7.63 -11.40 -14.35
N LYS A 392 7.48 -11.95 -13.14
CA LYS A 392 8.13 -13.20 -12.72
C LYS A 392 7.71 -14.41 -13.58
N ILE A 393 6.48 -14.38 -14.11
CA ILE A 393 5.97 -15.44 -15.00
C ILE A 393 6.57 -15.31 -16.40
N TYR A 394 6.80 -14.08 -16.86
CA TYR A 394 7.31 -13.79 -18.20
C TYR A 394 8.84 -13.77 -18.30
N GLN A 395 9.55 -13.90 -17.18
CA GLN A 395 11.00 -14.09 -17.13
C GLN A 395 11.49 -15.45 -17.64
N GLY A 396 10.59 -16.41 -17.89
CA GLY A 396 10.95 -17.71 -18.45
C GLY A 396 11.28 -17.66 -19.95
N ASP A 397 12.00 -18.67 -20.45
CA ASP A 397 12.39 -18.77 -21.87
C ASP A 397 11.20 -18.95 -22.82
N GLU A 398 10.10 -19.54 -22.34
CA GLU A 398 8.88 -19.76 -23.11
C GLU A 398 7.76 -18.79 -22.72
N LEU A 399 6.82 -18.53 -23.66
CA LEU A 399 5.59 -17.83 -23.32
C LEU A 399 4.84 -18.64 -22.25
N PRO A 400 4.43 -18.00 -21.14
CA PRO A 400 3.88 -18.74 -20.03
C PRO A 400 2.56 -19.39 -20.40
N HIS A 401 2.37 -20.61 -19.90
CA HIS A 401 1.11 -21.31 -20.09
C HIS A 401 -0.03 -20.51 -19.39
N PRO A 402 -1.21 -20.37 -20.02
CA PRO A 402 -2.36 -19.66 -19.44
C PRO A 402 -2.72 -20.03 -17.99
N LYS A 403 -2.52 -21.30 -17.61
CA LYS A 403 -2.70 -21.78 -16.23
C LYS A 403 -1.75 -21.09 -15.22
N SER A 404 -0.49 -20.90 -15.58
CA SER A 404 0.51 -20.24 -14.74
C SER A 404 0.15 -18.77 -14.54
N MET A 405 -0.35 -18.10 -15.58
CA MET A 405 -0.85 -16.73 -15.49
C MET A 405 -2.03 -16.60 -14.52
N LEU A 406 -2.98 -17.53 -14.56
CA LEU A 406 -4.12 -17.55 -13.65
C LEU A 406 -3.66 -17.77 -12.21
N GLN A 407 -2.79 -18.76 -11.99
CA GLN A 407 -2.26 -19.07 -10.66
C GLN A 407 -1.53 -17.88 -10.04
N ALA A 408 -0.71 -17.17 -10.82
CA ALA A 408 -0.01 -15.99 -10.32
C ALA A 408 -0.94 -14.80 -10.07
N THR A 409 -2.01 -14.65 -10.87
CA THR A 409 -3.07 -13.67 -10.60
C THR A 409 -3.75 -13.99 -9.26
N ALA A 410 -4.04 -15.27 -9.02
CA ALA A 410 -4.61 -15.73 -7.76
C ALA A 410 -3.64 -15.50 -6.58
N GLU A 411 -2.35 -15.81 -6.74
CA GLU A 411 -1.32 -15.56 -5.73
C GLU A 411 -1.21 -14.07 -5.40
N ALA A 412 -1.10 -13.18 -6.38
CA ALA A 412 -1.03 -11.73 -6.17
C ALA A 412 -2.29 -11.20 -5.47
N ASN A 413 -3.47 -11.64 -5.88
CA ASN A 413 -4.74 -11.24 -5.25
C ASN A 413 -4.81 -11.68 -3.78
N ASN A 414 -4.41 -12.92 -3.48
CA ASN A 414 -4.38 -13.43 -2.11
C ASN A 414 -3.32 -12.70 -1.26
N LEU A 415 -2.11 -12.46 -1.78
CA LEU A 415 -1.06 -11.71 -1.07
C LEU A 415 -1.51 -10.28 -0.75
N THR A 416 -2.17 -9.62 -1.71
CA THR A 416 -2.76 -8.30 -1.52
C THR A 416 -3.81 -8.31 -0.40
N ALA A 417 -4.69 -9.30 -0.39
CA ALA A 417 -5.69 -9.46 0.68
C ALA A 417 -5.04 -9.71 2.05
N VAL A 418 -3.96 -10.50 2.12
CA VAL A 418 -3.17 -10.71 3.35
C VAL A 418 -2.55 -9.40 3.83
N ALA A 419 -1.93 -8.63 2.92
CA ALA A 419 -1.32 -7.35 3.25
C ALA A 419 -2.35 -6.34 3.77
N GLY A 420 -3.53 -6.24 3.15
CA GLY A 420 -4.63 -5.40 3.62
C GLY A 420 -5.18 -5.83 5.00
N ALA A 421 -5.35 -7.14 5.22
CA ALA A 421 -5.80 -7.67 6.51
C ALA A 421 -4.80 -7.40 7.65
N LYS A 422 -3.50 -7.49 7.34
CA LYS A 422 -2.40 -7.20 8.27
C LYS A 422 -2.33 -5.72 8.61
N ASP A 423 -2.46 -4.84 7.62
CA ASP A 423 -2.48 -3.39 7.83
C ASP A 423 -3.67 -2.97 8.73
N LEU A 424 -4.86 -3.54 8.49
CA LEU A 424 -6.03 -3.35 9.35
C LEU A 424 -5.76 -3.76 10.80
N TYR A 425 -5.10 -4.91 11.01
CA TYR A 425 -4.73 -5.37 12.34
C TYR A 425 -3.73 -4.42 13.01
N SER A 426 -2.65 -4.05 12.30
CA SER A 426 -1.62 -3.15 12.82
C SER A 426 -2.20 -1.80 13.22
N LYS A 427 -3.03 -1.18 12.38
CA LYS A 427 -3.72 0.09 12.69
C LYS A 427 -4.59 -0.01 13.94
N ASN A 428 -5.33 -1.10 14.10
CA ASN A 428 -6.18 -1.31 15.27
C ASN A 428 -5.37 -1.53 16.55
N MET A 429 -4.29 -2.31 16.48
CA MET A 429 -3.37 -2.54 17.60
C MET A 429 -2.64 -1.25 17.99
N GLU A 430 -2.11 -0.49 17.03
CA GLU A 430 -1.44 0.79 17.29
C GLU A 430 -2.36 1.81 17.97
N ARG A 431 -3.66 1.81 17.65
CA ARG A 431 -4.65 2.67 18.32
C ARG A 431 -4.79 2.35 19.82
N ILE A 432 -4.56 1.10 20.22
CA ILE A 432 -4.68 0.63 21.60
C ILE A 432 -3.33 0.66 22.33
N CYS A 433 -2.29 0.07 21.75
CA CYS A 433 -0.99 -0.12 22.38
C CYS A 433 0.18 0.62 21.69
N GLY A 434 -0.08 1.56 20.78
CA GLY A 434 0.94 2.38 20.11
C GLY A 434 1.74 3.26 21.08
N GLY A 435 2.88 3.80 20.65
CA GLY A 435 3.87 4.46 21.53
C GLY A 435 3.30 5.45 22.54
N ASP A 436 2.37 6.30 22.10
CA ASP A 436 1.75 7.36 22.91
C ASP A 436 0.63 6.88 23.85
N LYS A 437 0.26 5.60 23.79
CA LYS A 437 -0.82 5.01 24.58
C LYS A 437 -0.30 4.41 25.89
N PRO A 438 -1.06 4.53 27.00
CA PRO A 438 -0.66 4.00 28.30
C PRO A 438 -0.56 2.47 28.30
N TYR A 439 0.08 1.92 29.32
CA TYR A 439 0.16 0.47 29.56
C TYR A 439 -1.23 -0.14 29.71
N ILE A 440 -1.42 -1.31 29.08
CA ILE A 440 -2.64 -2.12 29.17
C ILE A 440 -2.32 -3.45 29.82
N ALA A 441 -3.23 -3.98 30.65
CA ALA A 441 -3.03 -5.27 31.29
C ALA A 441 -2.94 -6.40 30.24
N PRO A 442 -2.14 -7.46 30.46
CA PRO A 442 -1.94 -8.51 29.46
C PRO A 442 -3.24 -9.22 29.08
N ASP A 443 -4.14 -9.45 30.04
CA ASP A 443 -5.44 -10.10 29.81
C ASP A 443 -6.34 -9.26 28.88
N ASP A 444 -6.37 -7.94 29.08
CA ASP A 444 -7.15 -7.01 28.26
C ASP A 444 -6.55 -6.87 26.85
N LEU A 445 -5.21 -6.88 26.76
CA LEU A 445 -4.49 -6.84 25.49
C LEU A 445 -4.72 -8.12 24.68
N GLU A 446 -4.73 -9.28 25.34
CA GLU A 446 -5.04 -10.57 24.70
C GLU A 446 -6.49 -10.62 24.21
N GLY A 447 -7.43 -10.06 24.98
CA GLY A 447 -8.83 -9.89 24.55
C GLY A 447 -8.93 -9.04 23.29
N CYS A 448 -8.32 -7.85 23.28
CA CYS A 448 -8.29 -6.98 22.11
C CYS A 448 -7.62 -7.64 20.89
N HIS A 449 -6.54 -8.38 21.12
CA HIS A 449 -5.86 -9.14 20.06
C HIS A 449 -6.79 -10.15 19.40
N LYS A 450 -7.54 -10.95 20.18
CA LYS A 450 -8.49 -11.94 19.65
C LYS A 450 -9.56 -11.28 18.79
N ASP A 451 -10.13 -10.19 19.26
CA ASP A 451 -11.17 -9.45 18.53
C ASP A 451 -10.63 -8.88 17.22
N PHE A 452 -9.47 -8.23 17.23
CA PHE A 452 -8.86 -7.65 16.04
C PHE A 452 -8.36 -8.72 15.05
N ARG A 453 -7.83 -9.83 15.55
CA ARG A 453 -7.48 -10.98 14.72
C ARG A 453 -8.72 -11.51 13.99
N GLU A 454 -9.83 -11.69 14.70
CA GLU A 454 -11.08 -12.15 14.07
C GLU A 454 -11.60 -11.15 13.04
N CYS A 455 -11.51 -9.84 13.33
CA CYS A 455 -11.87 -8.79 12.36
C CYS A 455 -11.01 -8.85 11.10
N SER A 456 -9.69 -9.01 11.22
CA SER A 456 -8.77 -9.13 10.08
C SER A 456 -8.99 -10.42 9.28
N VAL A 457 -9.27 -11.54 9.94
CA VAL A 457 -9.61 -12.80 9.25
C VAL A 457 -10.96 -12.69 8.54
N LYS A 458 -11.96 -12.04 9.16
CA LYS A 458 -13.25 -11.73 8.51
C LYS A 458 -13.07 -10.85 7.29
N TYR A 459 -12.24 -9.80 7.40
CA TYR A 459 -11.87 -8.95 6.26
C TYR A 459 -11.25 -9.79 5.14
N PHE A 460 -10.24 -10.61 5.45
CA PHE A 460 -9.59 -11.48 4.47
C PHE A 460 -10.60 -12.41 3.77
N ARG A 461 -11.52 -13.03 4.52
CA ARG A 461 -12.55 -13.92 3.96
C ARG A 461 -13.54 -13.20 3.05
N ASN A 462 -13.94 -11.98 3.40
CA ASN A 462 -14.93 -11.21 2.65
C ASN A 462 -14.40 -10.67 1.31
N VAL A 463 -13.09 -10.48 1.16
CA VAL A 463 -12.47 -10.10 -0.11
C VAL A 463 -12.69 -11.23 -1.13
N LYS A 464 -13.20 -10.93 -2.33
CA LYS A 464 -13.34 -11.93 -3.38
C LYS A 464 -11.95 -12.37 -3.86
N LYS A 465 -11.65 -13.67 -3.87
CA LYS A 465 -10.32 -14.18 -4.22
C LYS A 465 -10.42 -15.25 -5.30
N MET A 466 -9.36 -15.41 -6.09
CA MET A 466 -9.25 -16.47 -7.10
C MET A 466 -8.53 -17.71 -6.55
N GLY A 467 -8.67 -18.85 -7.21
CA GLY A 467 -7.92 -20.08 -6.91
C GLY A 467 -8.62 -21.11 -6.00
N GLY A 468 -9.88 -20.87 -5.64
CA GLY A 468 -10.69 -21.80 -4.82
C GLY A 468 -10.38 -21.75 -3.31
N GLU A 469 -11.20 -22.44 -2.51
CA GLU A 469 -11.14 -22.38 -1.04
C GLU A 469 -9.85 -22.98 -0.47
N GLU A 470 -9.37 -24.11 -1.00
CA GLU A 470 -8.14 -24.78 -0.53
C GLU A 470 -6.90 -23.90 -0.70
N PHE A 471 -6.80 -23.18 -1.83
CA PHE A 471 -5.71 -22.25 -2.09
C PHE A 471 -5.78 -21.05 -1.14
N CYS A 472 -6.97 -20.46 -0.98
CA CYS A 472 -7.20 -19.35 -0.04
C CYS A 472 -6.87 -19.73 1.40
N GLN A 473 -7.10 -20.99 1.80
CA GLN A 473 -6.86 -21.45 3.17
C GLN A 473 -5.37 -21.44 3.55
N ARG A 474 -4.46 -21.67 2.59
CA ARG A 474 -3.01 -21.56 2.84
C ARG A 474 -2.62 -20.13 3.24
N TYR A 475 -3.13 -19.14 2.51
CA TYR A 475 -2.88 -17.72 2.81
C TYR A 475 -3.59 -17.26 4.09
N GLN A 476 -4.77 -17.80 4.40
CA GLN A 476 -5.40 -17.56 5.69
C GLN A 476 -4.52 -18.07 6.85
N ASN A 477 -3.99 -19.28 6.76
CA ASN A 477 -3.11 -19.83 7.79
C ASN A 477 -1.81 -19.01 7.92
N GLN A 478 -1.26 -18.54 6.81
CA GLN A 478 -0.12 -17.62 6.81
C GLN A 478 -0.46 -16.31 7.52
N LEU A 479 -1.60 -15.68 7.18
CA LEU A 479 -2.06 -14.45 7.81
C LEU A 479 -2.17 -14.64 9.32
N GLU A 480 -2.86 -15.68 9.79
CA GLU A 480 -3.01 -15.94 11.22
C GLU A 480 -1.66 -16.13 11.93
N SER A 481 -0.69 -16.81 11.30
CA SER A 481 0.67 -16.92 11.83
C SER A 481 1.41 -15.58 11.90
N GLU A 482 1.24 -14.72 10.90
CA GLU A 482 1.84 -13.38 10.89
C GLU A 482 1.21 -12.44 11.93
N LEU A 483 -0.11 -12.53 12.14
CA LEU A 483 -0.81 -11.77 13.17
C LEU A 483 -0.36 -12.16 14.58
N GLU A 484 -0.11 -13.45 14.82
CA GLU A 484 0.43 -13.95 16.09
C GLU A 484 1.85 -13.41 16.34
N LYS A 485 2.71 -13.41 15.30
CA LYS A 485 4.06 -12.82 15.40
C LYS A 485 3.99 -11.32 15.69
N ALA A 486 3.08 -10.60 15.05
CA ALA A 486 2.85 -9.18 15.30
C ALA A 486 2.37 -8.93 16.74
N TYR A 487 1.47 -9.77 17.26
CA TYR A 487 1.02 -9.72 18.65
C TYR A 487 2.17 -9.85 19.65
N ILE A 488 3.08 -10.82 19.45
CA ILE A 488 4.26 -10.98 20.32
C ILE A 488 5.11 -9.70 20.34
N SER A 489 5.23 -9.00 19.21
CA SER A 489 5.92 -7.70 19.13
C SER A 489 5.20 -6.62 19.93
N PHE A 490 3.89 -6.48 19.76
CA PHE A 490 3.07 -5.51 20.49
C PHE A 490 3.02 -5.79 22.00
N SER A 491 2.97 -7.06 22.41
CA SER A 491 3.03 -7.46 23.82
C SER A 491 4.34 -7.02 24.45
N LYS A 492 5.48 -7.29 23.80
CA LYS A 492 6.80 -6.84 24.29
C LYS A 492 6.89 -5.32 24.37
N HIS A 493 6.34 -4.62 23.38
CA HIS A 493 6.29 -3.15 23.38
C HIS A 493 5.45 -2.61 24.54
N ASN A 494 4.31 -3.24 24.82
CA ASN A 494 3.45 -2.87 25.94
C ASN A 494 4.11 -3.17 27.30
N ASP A 495 4.76 -4.33 27.45
CA ASP A 495 5.49 -4.69 28.68
C ASP A 495 6.60 -3.70 29.00
N GLY A 496 7.27 -3.15 27.98
CA GLY A 496 8.26 -2.09 28.12
C GLY A 496 7.71 -0.80 28.76
N LYS A 497 6.39 -0.56 28.69
CA LYS A 497 5.72 0.61 29.29
C LYS A 497 5.35 0.42 30.76
N ASN A 498 5.58 -0.77 31.32
CA ASN A 498 5.24 -1.07 32.71
C ASN A 498 6.24 -0.44 33.71
N ILE A 499 6.31 0.89 33.72
CA ILE A 499 7.18 1.71 34.58
C ILE A 499 6.79 1.52 36.06
N PHE A 500 5.51 1.23 36.35
CA PHE A 500 5.04 1.03 37.71
C PHE A 500 5.56 -0.26 38.36
N TYR A 501 5.82 -1.33 37.59
CA TYR A 501 6.49 -2.52 38.13
C TYR A 501 7.97 -2.24 38.38
N ALA A 502 8.62 -1.48 37.50
CA ALA A 502 10.03 -1.09 37.66
C ALA A 502 10.27 -0.11 38.83
N ALA A 503 9.28 0.71 39.17
CA ALA A 503 9.36 1.67 40.28
C ALA A 503 8.98 1.08 41.66
N ARG A 504 8.44 -0.15 41.72
CA ARG A 504 8.00 -0.77 42.98
C ARG A 504 9.16 -1.09 43.92
N THR A 505 10.22 -1.72 43.40
CA THR A 505 11.42 -2.08 44.17
C THR A 505 12.09 -0.86 44.82
N PRO A 506 12.40 0.24 44.09
CA PRO A 506 12.98 1.41 44.72
C PRO A 506 12.02 2.08 45.70
N ALA A 507 10.71 2.16 45.39
CA ALA A 507 9.72 2.72 46.31
C ALA A 507 9.67 1.97 47.65
N MET A 508 9.72 0.62 47.63
CA MET A 508 9.75 -0.18 48.85
C MET A 508 11.01 0.00 49.67
N LEU A 509 12.18 0.03 49.03
CA LEU A 509 13.43 0.27 49.72
C LEU A 509 13.44 1.66 50.38
N PHE A 510 12.88 2.69 49.72
CA PHE A 510 12.69 4.01 50.32
C PHE A 510 11.75 3.99 51.53
N VAL A 511 10.63 3.26 51.47
CA VAL A 511 9.70 3.13 52.62
C VAL A 511 10.37 2.44 53.81
N VAL A 512 11.12 1.35 53.57
CA VAL A 512 11.86 0.65 54.63
C VAL A 512 12.92 1.56 55.28
N MET A 513 13.66 2.33 54.47
CA MET A 513 14.61 3.32 54.99
C MET A 513 13.91 4.39 55.85
N PHE A 514 12.76 4.90 55.40
CA PHE A 514 12.01 5.92 56.13
C PHE A 514 11.50 5.40 57.48
N VAL A 515 10.89 4.21 57.51
CA VAL A 515 10.36 3.61 58.74
C VAL A 515 11.48 3.32 59.74
N THR A 516 12.59 2.73 59.27
CA THR A 516 13.73 2.40 60.13
C THR A 516 14.43 3.66 60.67
N TYR A 517 14.48 4.74 59.90
CA TYR A 517 14.95 6.05 60.38
C TYR A 517 14.11 6.59 61.53
N ILE A 518 12.77 6.57 61.40
CA ILE A 518 11.87 7.01 62.47
C ILE A 518 12.00 6.13 63.71
N VAL A 519 12.06 4.80 63.55
CA VAL A 519 12.27 3.86 64.67
C VAL A 519 13.60 4.11 65.37
N SER A 520 14.68 4.33 64.62
CA SER A 520 16.00 4.69 65.16
C SER A 520 15.94 5.99 65.98
N GLY A 521 15.27 7.03 65.46
CA GLY A 521 15.11 8.31 66.16
C GLY A 521 14.35 8.19 67.48
N VAL A 522 13.20 7.48 67.48
CA VAL A 522 12.39 7.29 68.68
C VAL A 522 13.10 6.44 69.74
N THR A 523 13.74 5.35 69.32
CA THR A 523 14.44 4.43 70.24
C THR A 523 15.73 5.02 70.78
N GLY A 524 16.43 5.83 69.97
CA GLY A 524 17.55 6.65 70.42
C GLY A 524 17.14 7.69 71.45
N PHE A 525 15.97 8.32 71.29
CA PHE A 525 15.42 9.27 72.27
C PHE A 525 15.05 8.61 73.61
N ILE A 526 14.53 7.38 73.58
CA ILE A 526 14.18 6.60 74.78
C ILE A 526 15.43 6.06 75.52
N GLY A 527 16.61 6.07 74.88
CA GLY A 527 17.88 5.58 75.45
C GLY A 527 18.16 4.10 75.18
N LEU A 528 17.41 3.46 74.28
CA LEU A 528 17.63 2.06 73.86
C LEU A 528 18.66 2.00 72.72
N SER A 529 19.92 2.28 73.05
CA SER A 529 21.03 2.41 72.08
C SER A 529 21.21 1.16 71.21
N ALA A 530 21.05 -0.04 71.77
CA ALA A 530 21.16 -1.30 71.01
C ALA A 530 20.10 -1.44 69.91
N LEU A 531 18.86 -0.98 70.17
CA LEU A 531 17.77 -1.06 69.20
C LEU A 531 17.92 -0.01 68.09
N ALA A 532 18.40 1.18 68.44
CA ALA A 532 18.70 2.24 67.49
C ALA A 532 19.86 1.85 66.56
N SER A 533 20.91 1.22 67.09
CA SER A 533 22.02 0.69 66.28
C SER A 533 21.55 -0.40 65.31
N LEU A 534 20.62 -1.28 65.72
CA LEU A 534 20.04 -2.29 64.86
C LEU A 534 19.22 -1.67 63.72
N ALA A 535 18.38 -0.68 64.03
CA ALA A 535 17.60 0.04 63.03
C ALA A 535 18.48 0.78 62.00
N ASN A 536 19.58 1.37 62.45
CA ASN A 536 20.57 2.01 61.56
C ASN A 536 21.29 1.00 60.66
N LEU A 537 21.56 -0.22 61.15
CA LEU A 537 22.15 -1.29 60.34
C LEU A 537 21.19 -1.73 59.23
N VAL A 538 19.90 -1.91 59.55
CA VAL A 538 18.87 -2.25 58.54
C VAL A 538 18.73 -1.17 57.48
N MET A 539 18.77 0.11 57.89
CA MET A 539 18.76 1.25 56.98
C MET A 539 19.98 1.24 56.05
N GLY A 540 21.18 0.95 56.58
CA GLY A 540 22.41 0.84 55.80
C GLY A 540 22.34 -0.30 54.77
N VAL A 541 21.78 -1.44 55.14
CA VAL A 541 21.55 -2.56 54.22
C VAL A 541 20.56 -2.17 53.12
N ALA A 542 19.45 -1.53 53.47
CA ALA A 542 18.46 -1.09 52.48
C ALA A 542 19.04 -0.07 51.48
N LEU A 543 19.88 0.86 51.94
CA LEU A 543 20.60 1.82 51.08
C LEU A 543 21.58 1.12 50.14
N LEU A 544 22.37 0.16 50.65
CA LEU A 544 23.29 -0.62 49.82
C LEU A 544 22.53 -1.46 48.78
N SER A 545 21.39 -2.05 49.15
CA SER A 545 20.51 -2.76 48.21
C SER A 545 19.94 -1.84 47.13
N LEU A 546 19.58 -0.60 47.47
CA LEU A 546 19.10 0.39 46.48
C LEU A 546 20.21 0.80 45.50
N CYS A 547 21.42 1.07 45.99
CA CYS A 547 22.58 1.38 45.15
C CYS A 547 22.95 0.19 44.25
N ALA A 548 22.94 -1.03 44.79
CA ALA A 548 23.19 -2.25 44.02
C ALA A 548 22.13 -2.46 42.94
N TRP A 549 20.85 -2.25 43.27
CA TRP A 549 19.74 -2.33 42.31
C TRP A 549 19.86 -1.29 41.19
N ALA A 550 20.17 -0.03 41.52
CA ALA A 550 20.38 1.03 40.55
C ALA A 550 21.59 0.74 39.64
N TYR A 551 22.68 0.21 40.21
CA TYR A 551 23.85 -0.22 39.44
C TYR A 551 23.51 -1.37 38.48
N VAL A 552 22.84 -2.42 38.94
CA VAL A 552 22.44 -3.57 38.11
C VAL A 552 21.49 -3.14 36.97
N LYS A 553 20.57 -2.20 37.23
CA LYS A 553 19.68 -1.67 36.19
C LYS A 553 20.42 -0.78 35.18
N TYR A 554 21.44 -0.04 35.61
CA TYR A 554 22.23 0.84 34.74
C TYR A 554 23.29 0.08 33.93
N SER A 555 24.02 -0.84 34.55
CA SER A 555 25.11 -1.60 33.90
C SER A 555 24.64 -2.85 33.17
N GLY A 556 23.51 -3.43 33.58
CA GLY A 556 23.00 -4.70 33.05
C GLY A 556 23.78 -5.95 33.49
N GLU A 557 24.86 -5.80 34.28
CA GLU A 557 25.63 -6.89 34.87
C GLU A 557 24.99 -7.39 36.17
N PHE A 558 25.20 -8.67 36.53
CA PHE A 558 24.66 -9.30 37.75
C PHE A 558 23.12 -9.30 37.86
N ARG A 559 22.44 -9.70 36.77
CA ARG A 559 20.97 -9.82 36.71
C ARG A 559 20.36 -10.69 37.81
N GLU A 560 21.05 -11.74 38.26
CA GLU A 560 20.59 -12.60 39.36
C GLU A 560 20.49 -11.86 40.70
N LEU A 561 21.42 -10.94 40.98
CA LEU A 561 21.39 -10.11 42.19
C LEU A 561 20.22 -9.12 42.15
N GLY A 562 19.96 -8.52 40.98
CA GLY A 562 18.79 -7.66 40.76
C GLY A 562 17.47 -8.40 40.97
N ALA A 563 17.35 -9.62 40.42
CA ALA A 563 16.16 -10.46 40.59
C ALA A 563 15.91 -10.87 42.05
N PHE A 564 16.97 -11.14 42.82
CA PHE A 564 16.85 -11.43 44.24
C PHE A 564 16.35 -10.22 45.04
N ILE A 565 16.87 -9.02 44.75
CA ILE A 565 16.41 -7.78 45.39
C ILE A 565 14.94 -7.50 45.06
N ASP A 566 14.54 -7.68 43.79
CA ASP A 566 13.15 -7.54 43.35
C ASP A 566 12.23 -8.55 44.08
N GLN A 567 12.65 -9.81 44.23
CA GLN A 567 11.89 -10.83 44.96
C GLN A 567 11.70 -10.49 46.45
N VAL A 568 12.75 -10.00 47.13
CA VAL A 568 12.66 -9.56 48.52
C VAL A 568 11.72 -8.35 48.64
N ALA A 569 11.82 -7.38 47.75
CA ALA A 569 10.95 -6.21 47.75
C ALA A 569 9.48 -6.58 47.49
N ASP A 570 9.20 -7.55 46.61
CA ASP A 570 7.85 -8.05 46.36
C ASP A 570 7.27 -8.77 47.59
N THR A 571 8.04 -9.61 48.28
CA THR A 571 7.55 -10.25 49.53
C THR A 571 7.23 -9.23 50.61
N LEU A 572 8.03 -8.15 50.72
CA LEU A 572 7.76 -7.05 51.65
C LEU A 572 6.52 -6.24 51.22
N TRP A 573 6.36 -5.99 49.91
CA TRP A 573 5.21 -5.25 49.38
C TRP A 573 3.90 -6.00 49.64
N GLU A 574 3.88 -7.31 49.41
CA GLU A 574 2.71 -8.16 49.69
C GLU A 574 2.40 -8.20 51.19
N GLN A 575 3.42 -8.33 52.04
CA GLN A 575 3.22 -8.32 53.50
C GLN A 575 2.67 -6.98 54.03
N VAL A 576 3.07 -5.85 53.43
CA VAL A 576 2.55 -4.52 53.79
C VAL A 576 1.12 -4.35 53.26
N ARG A 577 0.83 -4.83 52.04
CA ARG A 577 -0.50 -4.72 51.41
C ARG A 577 -1.57 -5.59 52.10
N ASP A 578 -1.23 -6.80 52.50
CA ASP A 578 -2.17 -7.74 53.15
C ASP A 578 -2.44 -7.39 54.62
N ARG A 579 -1.61 -6.55 55.26
CA ARG A 579 -1.75 -6.18 56.66
C ARG A 579 -2.04 -4.70 56.85
N ASN A 580 -3.30 -4.32 56.62
CA ASN A 580 -3.94 -3.16 57.25
C ASN A 580 -4.17 -3.33 58.78
N CYS A 581 -3.42 -4.22 59.46
CA CYS A 581 -3.42 -4.36 60.91
C CYS A 581 -2.04 -3.96 61.46
N LEU A 582 -1.89 -2.66 61.77
CA LEU A 582 -0.88 -2.18 62.70
C LEU A 582 -1.03 -2.96 64.02
N PHE A 583 -0.01 -3.74 64.41
CA PHE A 583 0.57 -3.81 65.78
C PHE A 583 1.42 -5.06 66.10
N LEU A 584 1.58 -6.06 65.22
CA LEU A 584 2.13 -7.37 65.64
C LEU A 584 3.43 -7.88 64.99
N ASN A 585 4.21 -7.05 64.30
CA ASN A 585 5.39 -7.52 63.54
C ASN A 585 6.76 -6.92 63.91
N ILE A 586 6.93 -6.32 65.09
CA ILE A 586 8.29 -5.98 65.57
C ILE A 586 9.10 -7.26 65.86
N ASN A 587 8.45 -8.33 66.34
CA ASN A 587 9.14 -9.57 66.75
C ASN A 587 9.65 -10.44 65.60
N MET A 588 9.00 -10.38 64.43
CA MET A 588 9.37 -11.25 63.30
C MET A 588 10.50 -10.64 62.46
N ILE A 589 10.54 -9.31 62.32
CA ILE A 589 11.64 -8.59 61.68
C ILE A 589 12.93 -8.75 62.51
N THR A 590 12.84 -8.67 63.84
CA THR A 590 13.98 -9.01 64.71
C THR A 590 14.40 -10.48 64.57
N SER A 591 13.47 -11.42 64.39
CA SER A 591 13.81 -12.84 64.22
C SER A 591 14.52 -13.14 62.89
N ALA A 592 14.11 -12.49 61.79
CA ALA A 592 14.75 -12.64 60.49
C ALA A 592 16.13 -11.99 60.44
N ILE A 593 16.28 -10.80 61.06
CA ILE A 593 17.58 -10.12 61.18
C ILE A 593 18.54 -10.91 62.08
N VAL A 594 18.05 -11.47 63.20
CA VAL A 594 18.86 -12.34 64.07
C VAL A 594 19.28 -13.60 63.32
N HIS A 595 18.43 -14.21 62.50
CA HIS A 595 18.83 -15.35 61.67
C HIS A 595 19.89 -14.98 60.63
N LEU A 596 19.77 -13.83 59.98
CA LEU A 596 20.75 -13.36 59.00
C LEU A 596 22.10 -13.02 59.66
N VAL A 597 22.07 -12.37 60.83
CA VAL A 597 23.28 -12.06 61.61
C VAL A 597 23.92 -13.33 62.16
N VAL A 598 23.15 -14.32 62.62
CA VAL A 598 23.67 -15.62 63.05
C VAL A 598 24.32 -16.36 61.89
N VAL A 599 23.75 -16.32 60.69
CA VAL A 599 24.38 -16.97 59.52
C VAL A 599 25.69 -16.28 59.12
N VAL A 600 25.75 -14.94 59.15
CA VAL A 600 26.97 -14.18 58.83
C VAL A 600 28.05 -14.34 59.91
N VAL A 601 27.67 -14.29 61.20
CA VAL A 601 28.61 -14.46 62.31
C VAL A 601 29.10 -15.91 62.43
N VAL A 602 28.27 -16.91 62.13
CA VAL A 602 28.69 -18.32 62.10
C VAL A 602 29.62 -18.58 60.92
N HIS A 603 29.45 -17.90 59.78
CA HIS A 603 30.38 -18.02 58.66
C HIS A 603 31.75 -17.37 58.95
N ASP A 604 31.79 -16.23 59.64
CA ASP A 604 33.05 -15.56 60.04
C ASP A 604 33.77 -16.25 61.23
N VAL A 605 33.03 -16.84 62.18
CA VAL A 605 33.63 -17.50 63.36
C VAL A 605 34.15 -18.91 63.05
N TYR A 606 33.56 -19.63 62.08
CA TYR A 606 34.04 -20.96 61.66
C TYR A 606 35.00 -20.92 60.46
N GLY A 607 35.04 -19.84 59.66
CA GLY A 607 36.02 -19.65 58.59
C GLY A 607 37.44 -19.31 59.09
N PHE A 608 37.58 -18.74 60.29
CA PHE A 608 38.87 -18.27 60.81
C PHE A 608 39.68 -19.30 61.62
N LYS A 609 39.14 -20.50 61.87
CA LYS A 609 39.84 -21.56 62.64
C LYS A 609 40.59 -22.60 61.80
N PHE A 610 40.56 -22.53 60.47
CA PHE A 610 41.26 -23.51 59.62
C PHE A 610 42.62 -23.06 59.06
N VAL A 611 43.04 -21.79 59.26
CA VAL A 611 44.28 -21.24 58.64
C VAL A 611 45.44 -21.04 59.64
N SER A 612 45.24 -21.25 60.95
CA SER A 612 46.28 -20.96 61.96
C SER A 612 46.98 -22.20 62.57
N CYS A 613 47.01 -23.35 61.88
CA CYS A 613 47.68 -24.57 62.37
C CYS A 613 48.75 -25.17 61.43
N PHE A 614 49.33 -24.37 60.53
CA PHE A 614 50.54 -24.74 59.76
C PHE A 614 51.60 -23.64 59.86
N LYS A 615 52.27 -23.56 61.01
CA LYS A 615 53.60 -22.94 61.14
C LYS A 615 54.34 -23.48 62.37
N LYS A 616 54.86 -24.70 62.24
CA LYS A 616 56.18 -25.11 62.74
C LYS A 616 56.63 -26.35 62.00
#